data_AF-A0A7S2WRM2-F1
#
_entry.id   AF-A0A7S2WRM2-F1
#
_cell.length_a   1.000
_cell.length_b   1.000
_cell.length_c   1.000
_cell.angle_alpha   90.00
_cell.angle_beta   90.00
_cell.angle_gamma   90.00
#
_symmetry.space_group_name_H-M   'P 1'
#
loop_
_entity.id
_entity.type
_entity.pdbx_description
1 polymer ?
#
loop_
_entity_poly.entity_id
_entity_poly.type
_entity_poly.pdbx_seq_one_letter_code
_entity_poly.pdbx_strand_id
1 'polypeptide(L)'
;HIPRSTMKVTLFLVVASWLGCHGFLPGSPRRPVPVVQVPPLRLQPRHASAEDPARLGRVCAANLLSGALLGPNLDHYHGSFGVLEYVYPLTLSVQGTVLLRTSAFVPPLFGLAGLIIGGLYLFLDPALGTPVARRTPQVPKVLYGISFFSMQYYLSGLLAHAGCPLVALHAFLAATMVACWYIFDKTLAGVIVAAATAVGGPLIEIGLVNGLHLYTYTDADFFGVASWIPWVYGCGGPAVGNLSRLYSRVLSQDKGGH
;
A
#
# COMPACT_ATOMS: atom_id res chain seq x y z
N HIS A 1 25.93 3.16 -18.04
CA HIS A 1 26.83 2.45 -17.11
C HIS A 1 27.14 3.36 -15.92
N ILE A 2 26.50 3.12 -14.78
CA ILE A 2 26.84 3.80 -13.51
C ILE A 2 27.81 2.88 -12.76
N PRO A 3 28.97 3.35 -12.27
CA PRO A 3 29.96 2.49 -11.61
C PRO A 3 29.39 1.81 -10.35
N ARG A 4 29.65 0.51 -10.20
CA ARG A 4 29.21 -0.33 -9.05
C ARG A 4 29.69 0.18 -7.67
N SER A 5 30.66 1.08 -7.61
CA SER A 5 31.17 1.69 -6.37
C SER A 5 30.30 2.85 -5.85
N THR A 6 29.59 3.56 -6.72
CA THR A 6 28.79 4.73 -6.34
C THR A 6 27.46 4.32 -5.67
N MET A 7 26.95 3.12 -5.97
CA MET A 7 25.67 2.61 -5.45
C MET A 7 25.71 2.22 -3.96
N LYS A 8 26.90 1.83 -3.44
CA LYS A 8 27.07 1.44 -2.03
C LYS A 8 27.05 2.65 -1.09
N VAL A 9 27.50 3.82 -1.56
CA VAL A 9 27.63 5.03 -0.73
C VAL A 9 26.28 5.75 -0.58
N THR A 10 25.44 5.73 -1.61
CA THR A 10 24.10 6.36 -1.56
C THR A 10 23.12 5.61 -0.64
N LEU A 11 23.23 4.27 -0.54
CA LEU A 11 22.36 3.47 0.32
C LEU A 11 22.70 3.63 1.82
N PHE A 12 23.97 3.91 2.16
CA PHE A 12 24.41 4.10 3.54
C PHE A 12 23.98 5.47 4.12
N LEU A 13 23.93 6.50 3.28
CA LEU A 13 23.56 7.86 3.71
C LEU A 13 22.06 8.04 3.94
N VAL A 14 21.21 7.26 3.28
CA VAL A 14 19.74 7.32 3.49
C VAL A 14 19.33 6.65 4.82
N VAL A 15 20.07 5.63 5.27
CA VAL A 15 19.81 4.92 6.54
C VAL A 15 20.36 5.69 7.75
N ALA A 16 21.51 6.37 7.61
CA ALA A 16 22.15 7.09 8.72
C ALA A 16 21.41 8.37 9.16
N SER A 17 20.61 8.98 8.28
CA SER A 17 19.82 10.18 8.62
C SER A 17 18.58 9.88 9.48
N TRP A 18 18.23 8.59 9.67
CA TRP A 18 17.04 8.15 10.40
C TRP A 18 17.23 7.93 11.91
N LEU A 19 18.48 7.96 12.42
CA LEU A 19 18.81 7.66 13.83
C LEU A 19 19.07 8.91 14.70
N GLY A 20 18.57 10.08 14.29
CA GLY A 20 18.68 11.34 15.04
C GLY A 20 18.03 11.27 16.42
N CYS A 21 18.86 10.97 17.42
CA CYS A 21 18.53 10.99 18.85
C CYS A 21 18.28 12.44 19.30
N HIS A 22 17.06 12.76 19.71
CA HIS A 22 16.77 14.00 20.44
C HIS A 22 16.94 13.78 21.94
N GLY A 23 17.79 14.62 22.53
CA GLY A 23 18.18 14.58 23.94
C GLY A 23 17.04 14.80 24.92
N PHE A 24 17.12 14.07 26.02
CA PHE A 24 16.36 14.27 27.26
C PHE A 24 16.78 15.60 27.92
N LEU A 25 15.82 16.48 28.20
CA LEU A 25 16.01 17.60 29.12
C LEU A 25 15.43 17.24 30.52
N PRO A 26 16.11 17.62 31.63
CA PRO A 26 15.65 17.34 32.98
C PRO A 26 14.48 18.24 33.40
N GLY A 27 13.61 17.65 34.23
CA GLY A 27 12.27 18.13 34.55
C GLY A 27 12.17 19.42 35.36
N SER A 28 11.11 20.18 35.09
CA SER A 28 10.63 21.29 35.90
C SER A 28 9.62 20.83 36.98
N PRO A 29 9.45 21.57 38.09
CA PRO A 29 8.58 21.18 39.19
C PRO A 29 7.10 21.19 38.79
N ARG A 30 6.38 20.13 39.17
CA ARG A 30 4.93 19.99 38.89
C ARG A 30 4.11 20.97 39.74
N ARG A 31 3.32 21.82 39.09
CA ARG A 31 2.23 22.57 39.75
C ARG A 31 1.05 21.63 40.05
N PRO A 32 0.28 21.87 41.12
CA PRO A 32 -0.95 21.12 41.38
C PRO A 32 -1.94 21.26 40.22
N VAL A 33 -2.44 20.14 39.73
CA VAL A 33 -3.45 20.10 38.66
C VAL A 33 -4.82 20.43 39.29
N PRO A 34 -5.58 21.40 38.75
CA PRO A 34 -6.94 21.65 39.21
C PRO A 34 -7.80 20.41 38.99
N VAL A 35 -8.59 20.03 39.99
CA VAL A 35 -9.61 18.99 39.85
C VAL A 35 -10.70 19.52 38.93
N VAL A 36 -10.65 19.13 37.66
CA VAL A 36 -11.72 19.39 36.69
C VAL A 36 -12.89 18.48 37.07
N GLN A 37 -14.03 19.07 37.47
CA GLN A 37 -15.28 18.35 37.59
C GLN A 37 -15.68 17.83 36.20
N VAL A 38 -15.59 16.52 36.00
CA VAL A 38 -16.06 15.86 34.79
C VAL A 38 -17.60 15.80 34.88
N PRO A 39 -18.34 16.43 33.95
CA PRO A 39 -19.79 16.29 33.90
C PRO A 39 -20.17 14.80 33.78
N PRO A 40 -21.32 14.38 34.31
CA PRO A 40 -21.77 12.99 34.14
C PRO A 40 -21.82 12.65 32.65
N LEU A 41 -21.24 11.50 32.30
CA LEU A 41 -21.19 10.98 30.94
C LEU A 41 -22.63 10.78 30.43
N ARG A 42 -23.17 11.77 29.73
CA ARG A 42 -24.39 11.59 28.94
C ARG A 42 -24.03 10.64 27.80
N LEU A 43 -24.37 9.37 27.96
CA LEU A 43 -24.47 8.43 26.85
C LEU A 43 -25.59 8.95 25.94
N GLN A 44 -25.22 9.82 25.00
CA GLN A 44 -26.07 10.05 23.84
C GLN A 44 -26.20 8.70 23.13
N PRO A 45 -27.41 8.25 22.79
CA PRO A 45 -27.58 7.10 21.93
C PRO A 45 -26.78 7.40 20.67
N ARG A 46 -25.75 6.60 20.38
CA ARG A 46 -25.19 6.56 19.03
C ARG A 46 -26.34 6.08 18.16
N HIS A 47 -27.05 7.00 17.54
CA HIS A 47 -27.70 6.69 16.29
C HIS A 47 -26.57 6.30 15.36
N ALA A 48 -26.31 4.99 15.25
CA ALA A 48 -25.58 4.44 14.13
C ALA A 48 -26.42 4.82 12.91
N SER A 49 -26.17 5.98 12.32
CA SER A 49 -26.75 6.33 11.04
C SER A 49 -26.32 5.21 10.10
N ALA A 50 -27.27 4.37 9.69
CA ALA A 50 -27.01 3.31 8.73
C ALA A 50 -26.20 3.91 7.57
N GLU A 51 -25.07 3.28 7.21
CA GLU A 51 -24.32 3.75 6.06
C GLU A 51 -25.24 3.74 4.85
N ASP A 52 -25.32 4.89 4.16
CA ASP A 52 -26.06 5.03 2.92
C ASP A 52 -25.55 3.99 1.91
N PRO A 53 -26.37 2.99 1.51
CA PRO A 53 -25.93 1.94 0.59
C PRO A 53 -25.42 2.47 -0.74
N ALA A 54 -25.98 3.60 -1.22
CA ALA A 54 -25.52 4.24 -2.45
C ALA A 54 -24.13 4.87 -2.27
N ARG A 55 -23.83 5.40 -1.08
CA ARG A 55 -22.48 5.90 -0.75
C ARG A 55 -21.47 4.76 -0.71
N LEU A 56 -21.78 3.68 0.01
CA LEU A 56 -20.90 2.52 0.08
C LEU A 56 -20.64 1.95 -1.32
N GLY A 57 -21.69 1.83 -2.15
CA GLY A 57 -21.57 1.42 -3.55
C GLY A 57 -20.60 2.29 -4.36
N ARG A 58 -20.66 3.62 -4.22
CA ARG A 58 -19.72 4.54 -4.89
C ARG A 58 -18.27 4.38 -4.41
N VAL A 59 -18.05 4.17 -3.12
CA VAL A 59 -16.70 3.92 -2.57
C VAL A 59 -16.14 2.59 -3.08
N CYS A 60 -16.95 1.54 -3.10
CA CYS A 60 -16.58 0.24 -3.65
C CYS A 60 -16.22 0.34 -5.14
N ALA A 61 -17.04 1.04 -5.94
CA ALA A 61 -16.77 1.27 -7.36
C ALA A 61 -15.48 2.06 -7.58
N ALA A 62 -15.21 3.10 -6.79
CA ALA A 62 -13.99 3.89 -6.89
C ALA A 62 -12.73 3.07 -6.55
N ASN A 63 -12.79 2.22 -5.53
CA ASN A 63 -11.71 1.31 -5.18
C ASN A 63 -11.46 0.27 -6.28
N LEU A 64 -12.53 -0.33 -6.82
CA LEU A 64 -12.44 -1.31 -7.89
C LEU A 64 -11.83 -0.70 -9.16
N LEU A 65 -12.33 0.44 -9.59
CA LEU A 65 -11.82 1.14 -10.78
C LEU A 65 -10.36 1.54 -10.60
N SER A 66 -10.00 2.07 -9.44
CA SER A 66 -8.63 2.53 -9.19
C SER A 66 -7.65 1.37 -9.12
N GLY A 67 -8.04 0.24 -8.53
CA GLY A 67 -7.26 -1.00 -8.59
C GLY A 67 -7.07 -1.47 -10.04
N ALA A 68 -8.15 -1.54 -10.81
CA ALA A 68 -8.11 -2.00 -12.20
C ALA A 68 -7.28 -1.10 -13.14
N LEU A 69 -7.17 0.19 -12.82
CA LEU A 69 -6.34 1.14 -13.57
C LEU A 69 -4.89 1.14 -13.08
N LEU A 70 -4.65 1.17 -11.76
CA LEU A 70 -3.31 1.25 -11.20
C LEU A 70 -2.55 -0.08 -11.37
N GLY A 71 -3.22 -1.21 -11.15
CA GLY A 71 -2.62 -2.54 -11.14
C GLY A 71 -1.82 -2.89 -12.39
N PRO A 72 -2.40 -2.80 -13.59
CA PRO A 72 -1.69 -3.07 -14.84
C PRO A 72 -0.42 -2.21 -15.04
N ASN A 73 -0.44 -0.96 -14.57
CA ASN A 73 0.73 -0.07 -14.66
C ASN A 73 1.86 -0.53 -13.72
N LEU A 74 1.52 -1.00 -12.52
CA LEU A 74 2.49 -1.56 -11.58
C LEU A 74 3.05 -2.90 -12.09
N ASP A 75 2.16 -3.78 -12.55
CA ASP A 75 2.48 -5.06 -13.17
C ASP A 75 3.43 -4.90 -14.37
N HIS A 76 3.18 -3.88 -15.20
CA HIS A 76 4.07 -3.53 -16.31
C HIS A 76 5.50 -3.28 -15.87
N TYR A 77 5.77 -2.71 -14.69
CA TYR A 77 7.14 -2.53 -14.22
C TYR A 77 7.87 -3.86 -14.08
N HIS A 78 7.25 -4.86 -13.43
CA HIS A 78 7.84 -6.19 -13.31
C HIS A 78 8.01 -6.87 -14.66
N GLY A 79 7.02 -6.78 -15.55
CA GLY A 79 7.14 -7.28 -16.92
C GLY A 79 8.22 -6.58 -17.75
N SER A 80 8.45 -5.28 -17.53
CA SER A 80 9.47 -4.49 -18.26
C SER A 80 10.90 -4.83 -17.82
N PHE A 81 11.07 -5.28 -16.58
CA PHE A 81 12.35 -5.72 -16.03
C PHE A 81 12.58 -7.23 -16.17
N GLY A 82 11.65 -7.96 -16.78
CA GLY A 82 11.74 -9.41 -16.94
C GLY A 82 11.65 -10.15 -15.62
N VAL A 83 10.96 -9.61 -14.62
CA VAL A 83 10.69 -10.32 -13.35
C VAL A 83 9.74 -11.49 -13.57
N LEU A 84 8.77 -11.31 -14.48
CA LEU A 84 7.76 -12.29 -14.82
C LEU A 84 7.41 -12.26 -16.30
N GLU A 85 6.88 -13.37 -16.80
CA GLU A 85 6.42 -13.54 -18.17
C GLU A 85 5.04 -14.19 -18.22
N TYR A 86 4.09 -13.50 -18.87
CA TYR A 86 2.73 -14.00 -19.11
C TYR A 86 2.68 -14.96 -20.30
N VAL A 87 1.85 -16.00 -20.19
CA VAL A 87 1.58 -16.91 -21.32
C VAL A 87 0.85 -16.20 -22.46
N TYR A 88 -0.10 -15.31 -22.11
CA TYR A 88 -0.86 -14.51 -23.06
C TYR A 88 -0.74 -13.01 -22.71
N PRO A 89 0.36 -12.35 -23.12
CA PRO A 89 0.60 -10.95 -22.80
C PRO A 89 -0.24 -10.03 -23.70
N LEU A 90 -0.90 -9.05 -23.08
CA LEU A 90 -1.45 -7.88 -23.74
C LEU A 90 -0.38 -6.78 -23.74
N THR A 91 -0.06 -6.25 -24.92
CA THR A 91 0.95 -5.19 -25.06
C THR A 91 0.35 -3.98 -25.78
N LEU A 92 0.45 -2.80 -25.15
CA LEU A 92 0.17 -1.51 -25.78
C LEU A 92 1.50 -0.89 -26.19
N SER A 93 1.65 -0.54 -27.46
CA SER A 93 2.87 0.08 -27.98
C SER A 93 2.53 1.26 -28.89
N VAL A 94 3.32 2.33 -28.79
CA VAL A 94 3.23 3.52 -29.65
C VAL A 94 4.59 3.75 -30.29
N GLN A 95 4.63 3.80 -31.63
CA GLN A 95 5.87 4.02 -32.40
C GLN A 95 7.01 3.06 -32.00
N GLY A 96 6.69 1.78 -31.76
CA GLY A 96 7.67 0.77 -31.35
C GLY A 96 8.09 0.82 -29.88
N THR A 97 7.62 1.81 -29.10
CA THR A 97 7.84 1.88 -27.65
C THR A 97 6.71 1.16 -26.93
N VAL A 98 7.04 0.16 -26.11
CA VAL A 98 6.07 -0.54 -25.25
C VAL A 98 5.69 0.40 -24.10
N LEU A 99 4.40 0.76 -24.02
CA LEU A 99 3.86 1.61 -22.95
C LEU A 99 3.23 0.81 -21.81
N LEU A 100 2.69 -0.37 -22.12
CA LEU A 100 2.07 -1.26 -21.15
C LEU A 100 2.23 -2.71 -21.62
N ARG A 101 2.59 -3.60 -20.70
CA ARG A 101 2.58 -5.05 -20.90
C ARG A 101 1.95 -5.66 -19.65
N THR A 102 0.88 -6.42 -19.83
CA THR A 102 0.09 -7.04 -18.75
C THR A 102 -0.68 -8.26 -19.31
N SER A 103 -1.70 -8.78 -18.62
CA SER A 103 -2.62 -9.78 -19.16
C SER A 103 -4.09 -9.46 -18.84
N ALA A 104 -5.04 -10.08 -19.55
CA ALA A 104 -6.47 -9.77 -19.47
C ALA A 104 -7.07 -9.95 -18.06
N PHE A 105 -6.52 -10.88 -17.27
CA PHE A 105 -6.99 -11.15 -15.91
C PHE A 105 -6.38 -10.20 -14.85
N VAL A 106 -5.35 -9.43 -15.21
CA VAL A 106 -4.65 -8.54 -14.26
C VAL A 106 -5.53 -7.36 -13.84
N PRO A 107 -6.16 -6.56 -14.74
CA PRO A 107 -7.05 -5.49 -14.33
C PRO A 107 -8.19 -5.94 -13.39
N PRO A 108 -8.97 -7.00 -13.67
CA PRO A 108 -10.03 -7.42 -12.76
C PRO A 108 -9.50 -7.93 -11.41
N LEU A 109 -8.35 -8.61 -11.38
CA LEU A 109 -7.74 -9.09 -10.15
C LEU A 109 -7.28 -7.93 -9.25
N PHE A 110 -6.60 -6.93 -9.82
CA PHE A 110 -6.19 -5.74 -9.07
C PHE A 110 -7.38 -4.86 -8.67
N GLY A 111 -8.44 -4.80 -9.49
CA GLY A 111 -9.69 -4.15 -9.12
C GLY A 111 -10.34 -4.81 -7.89
N LEU A 112 -10.39 -6.15 -7.87
CA LEU A 112 -10.87 -6.90 -6.71
C LEU A 112 -9.97 -6.68 -5.49
N ALA A 113 -8.65 -6.65 -5.65
CA ALA A 113 -7.72 -6.34 -4.57
C ALA A 113 -7.99 -4.94 -3.98
N GLY A 114 -8.18 -3.93 -4.83
CA GLY A 114 -8.55 -2.58 -4.41
C GLY A 114 -9.85 -2.55 -3.61
N LEU A 115 -10.86 -3.28 -4.07
CA LEU A 115 -12.14 -3.42 -3.36
C LEU A 115 -11.97 -4.10 -1.99
N ILE A 116 -11.24 -5.22 -1.92
CA ILE A 116 -11.03 -5.97 -0.67
C ILE A 116 -10.22 -5.16 0.33
N ILE A 117 -9.07 -4.61 -0.09
CA ILE A 117 -8.22 -3.77 0.77
C ILE A 117 -9.01 -2.55 1.26
N GLY A 118 -9.71 -1.88 0.36
CA GLY A 118 -10.51 -0.71 0.69
C GLY A 118 -11.64 -1.04 1.66
N GLY A 119 -12.35 -2.14 1.46
CA GLY A 119 -13.42 -2.63 2.34
C GLY A 119 -12.92 -3.03 3.73
N LEU A 120 -11.77 -3.70 3.81
CA LEU A 120 -11.12 -4.05 5.07
C LEU A 120 -10.85 -2.80 5.91
N TYR A 121 -10.38 -1.71 5.30
CA TYR A 121 -10.18 -0.45 6.03
C TYR A 121 -11.48 0.12 6.57
N LEU A 122 -12.56 0.15 5.77
CA LEU A 122 -13.86 0.67 6.20
C LEU A 122 -14.44 -0.14 7.37
N PHE A 123 -14.16 -1.44 7.43
CA PHE A 123 -14.59 -2.32 8.51
C PHE A 123 -13.68 -2.24 9.75
N LEU A 124 -12.36 -2.32 9.57
CA LEU A 124 -11.38 -2.37 10.65
C LEU A 124 -11.25 -1.03 11.37
N ASP A 125 -11.41 0.09 10.67
CA ASP A 125 -11.24 1.40 11.28
C ASP A 125 -12.22 1.69 12.42
N PRO A 126 -13.54 1.45 12.26
CA PRO A 126 -14.48 1.49 13.38
C PRO A 126 -14.21 0.41 14.43
N ALA A 127 -13.93 -0.83 14.01
CA ALA A 127 -13.74 -1.96 14.90
C ALA A 127 -12.53 -1.81 15.84
N LEU A 128 -11.46 -1.18 15.36
CA LEU A 128 -10.22 -0.94 16.09
C LEU A 128 -10.15 0.46 16.72
N GLY A 129 -11.22 1.26 16.61
CA GLY A 129 -11.27 2.60 17.17
C GLY A 129 -10.24 3.56 16.55
N THR A 130 -9.93 3.42 15.25
CA THR A 130 -8.97 4.30 14.58
C THR A 130 -9.36 5.77 14.75
N PRO A 131 -8.45 6.67 15.19
CA PRO A 131 -8.75 8.09 15.36
C PRO A 131 -9.30 8.74 14.08
N VAL A 132 -10.28 9.64 14.19
CA VAL A 132 -10.89 10.32 13.03
C VAL A 132 -9.83 11.00 12.15
N ALA A 133 -8.85 11.68 12.77
CA ALA A 133 -7.76 12.34 12.05
C ALA A 133 -6.92 11.40 11.17
N ARG A 134 -6.89 10.09 11.47
CA ARG A 134 -6.22 9.07 10.67
C ARG A 134 -7.12 8.47 9.58
N ARG A 135 -8.44 8.55 9.76
CA ARG A 135 -9.47 8.12 8.79
C ARG A 135 -9.79 9.17 7.73
N THR A 136 -9.34 10.41 7.91
CA THR A 136 -9.58 11.51 6.99
C THR A 136 -8.27 12.06 6.40
N PRO A 137 -7.51 11.24 5.64
CA PRO A 137 -6.26 11.70 5.06
C PRO A 137 -6.49 12.80 4.02
N GLN A 138 -5.55 13.74 3.95
CA GLN A 138 -5.53 14.78 2.92
C GLN A 138 -5.16 14.17 1.55
N VAL A 139 -5.67 14.75 0.47
CA VAL A 139 -5.40 14.28 -0.91
C VAL A 139 -3.89 14.15 -1.19
N PRO A 140 -3.03 15.16 -0.90
CA PRO A 140 -1.60 15.04 -1.18
C PRO A 140 -0.95 13.87 -0.44
N LYS A 141 -1.36 13.62 0.81
CA LYS A 141 -0.82 12.52 1.62
C LYS A 141 -1.12 11.16 0.99
N VAL A 142 -2.33 10.99 0.45
CA VAL A 142 -2.72 9.75 -0.24
C VAL A 142 -1.97 9.60 -1.56
N LEU A 143 -1.86 10.68 -2.34
CA LEU A 143 -1.10 10.66 -3.60
C LEU A 143 0.37 10.32 -3.35
N TYR A 144 1.01 10.92 -2.34
CA TYR A 144 2.38 10.55 -1.95
C TYR A 144 2.49 9.09 -1.51
N GLY A 145 1.50 8.55 -0.79
CA GLY A 145 1.47 7.14 -0.42
C GLY A 145 1.39 6.21 -1.63
N ILE A 146 0.52 6.51 -2.59
CA ILE A 146 0.40 5.75 -3.86
C ILE A 146 1.67 5.89 -4.69
N SER A 147 2.25 7.09 -4.80
CA SER A 147 3.52 7.31 -5.50
C SER A 147 4.67 6.56 -4.84
N PHE A 148 4.73 6.53 -3.51
CA PHE A 148 5.76 5.78 -2.78
C PHE A 148 5.61 4.28 -2.99
N PHE A 149 4.38 3.75 -2.95
CA PHE A 149 4.11 2.36 -3.27
C PHE A 149 4.51 2.01 -4.71
N SER A 150 4.12 2.85 -5.68
CA SER A 150 4.48 2.69 -7.09
C SER A 150 6.00 2.71 -7.31
N MET A 151 6.71 3.64 -6.66
CA MET A 151 8.17 3.68 -6.66
C MET A 151 8.78 2.40 -6.09
N GLN A 152 8.27 1.90 -4.96
CA GLN A 152 8.76 0.67 -4.34
C GLN A 152 8.50 -0.56 -5.24
N TYR A 153 7.37 -0.59 -5.94
CA TYR A 153 7.05 -1.59 -6.96
C TYR A 153 8.07 -1.52 -8.13
N TYR A 154 8.29 -0.34 -8.70
CA TYR A 154 9.27 -0.12 -9.77
C TYR A 154 10.69 -0.55 -9.35
N LEU A 155 11.14 -0.09 -8.18
CA LEU A 155 12.47 -0.39 -7.67
C LEU A 155 12.66 -1.87 -7.34
N SER A 156 11.61 -2.58 -6.90
CA SER A 156 11.71 -4.02 -6.68
C SER A 156 12.10 -4.77 -7.96
N GLY A 157 11.45 -4.46 -9.09
CA GLY A 157 11.79 -5.06 -10.38
C GLY A 157 13.16 -4.62 -10.90
N LEU A 158 13.48 -3.32 -10.81
CA LEU A 158 14.78 -2.79 -11.23
C LEU A 158 15.94 -3.44 -10.44
N LEU A 159 15.81 -3.56 -9.12
CA LEU A 159 16.84 -4.13 -8.27
C LEU A 159 17.00 -5.63 -8.48
N ALA A 160 15.90 -6.37 -8.66
CA ALA A 160 15.96 -7.78 -9.02
C ALA A 160 16.68 -7.97 -10.36
N HIS A 161 16.29 -7.22 -11.39
CA HIS A 161 16.93 -7.25 -12.71
C HIS A 161 18.42 -6.86 -12.66
N ALA A 162 18.79 -5.91 -11.81
CA ALA A 162 20.18 -5.51 -11.62
C ALA A 162 21.04 -6.54 -10.86
N GLY A 163 20.47 -7.68 -10.46
CA GLY A 163 21.15 -8.70 -9.68
C GLY A 163 21.49 -8.25 -8.26
N CYS A 164 20.63 -7.41 -7.65
CA CYS A 164 20.79 -7.01 -6.26
C CYS A 164 20.82 -8.26 -5.36
N PRO A 165 21.79 -8.39 -4.43
CA PRO A 165 21.82 -9.52 -3.51
C PRO A 165 20.49 -9.66 -2.76
N LEU A 166 19.95 -10.88 -2.70
CA LEU A 166 18.60 -11.15 -2.19
C LEU A 166 18.37 -10.58 -0.78
N VAL A 167 19.35 -10.71 0.12
CA VAL A 167 19.29 -10.12 1.48
C VAL A 167 19.14 -8.60 1.45
N ALA A 168 19.86 -7.91 0.57
CA ALA A 168 19.78 -6.46 0.41
C ALA A 168 18.42 -6.04 -0.20
N LEU A 169 17.91 -6.82 -1.16
CA LEU A 169 16.59 -6.62 -1.74
C LEU A 169 15.48 -6.74 -0.69
N HIS A 170 15.47 -7.83 0.11
CA HIS A 170 14.51 -7.97 1.21
C HIS A 170 14.64 -6.85 2.23
N ALA A 171 15.85 -6.50 2.66
CA ALA A 171 16.05 -5.44 3.65
C ALA A 171 15.50 -4.10 3.16
N PHE A 172 15.76 -3.75 1.89
CA PHE A 172 15.23 -2.54 1.27
C PHE A 172 13.70 -2.55 1.18
N LEU A 173 13.10 -3.63 0.68
CA LEU A 173 11.65 -3.71 0.50
C LEU A 173 10.91 -3.79 1.84
N ALA A 174 11.44 -4.50 2.84
CA ALA A 174 10.88 -4.52 4.18
C ALA A 174 10.96 -3.13 4.84
N ALA A 175 12.10 -2.45 4.75
CA ALA A 175 12.25 -1.10 5.29
C ALA A 175 11.29 -0.10 4.64
N THR A 176 11.15 -0.15 3.30
CA THR A 176 10.23 0.74 2.58
C THR A 176 8.76 0.40 2.84
N MET A 177 8.39 -0.88 2.98
CA MET A 177 7.06 -1.27 3.46
C MET A 177 6.74 -0.66 4.83
N VAL A 178 7.65 -0.78 5.79
CA VAL A 178 7.48 -0.19 7.14
C VAL A 178 7.38 1.33 7.06
N ALA A 179 8.22 1.97 6.23
CA ALA A 179 8.18 3.41 6.01
C ALA A 179 6.85 3.86 5.41
N CYS A 180 6.30 3.10 4.45
CA CYS A 180 5.01 3.39 3.84
C CYS A 180 3.90 3.45 4.90
N TRP A 181 3.81 2.42 5.75
CA TRP A 181 2.89 2.42 6.88
C TRP A 181 3.16 3.57 7.84
N TYR A 182 4.40 3.74 8.29
CA TYR A 182 4.76 4.69 9.35
C TYR A 182 4.49 6.15 8.95
N ILE A 183 4.80 6.52 7.71
CA ILE A 183 4.66 7.89 7.20
C ILE A 183 3.21 8.16 6.79
N PHE A 184 2.61 7.26 5.99
CA PHE A 184 1.34 7.57 5.31
C PHE A 184 0.12 7.15 6.11
N ASP A 185 0.19 6.08 6.89
CA ASP A 185 -0.96 5.49 7.60
C ASP A 185 -0.85 5.68 9.12
N LYS A 186 0.05 4.91 9.75
CA LYS A 186 0.31 4.84 11.19
C LYS A 186 -0.94 4.41 11.98
N THR A 187 -1.65 3.38 11.50
CA THR A 187 -2.81 2.78 12.18
C THR A 187 -2.66 1.26 12.32
N LEU A 188 -3.34 0.67 13.31
CA LEU A 188 -3.36 -0.79 13.50
C LEU A 188 -4.09 -1.50 12.34
N ALA A 189 -5.17 -0.90 11.82
CA ALA A 189 -5.85 -1.38 10.62
C ALA A 189 -4.84 -1.55 9.47
N GLY A 190 -3.94 -0.59 9.29
CA GLY A 190 -2.92 -0.70 8.26
C GLY A 190 -1.84 -1.73 8.50
N VAL A 191 -1.48 -2.03 9.75
CA VAL A 191 -0.59 -3.17 10.05
C VAL A 191 -1.28 -4.49 9.67
N ILE A 192 -2.53 -4.65 10.09
CA ILE A 192 -3.31 -5.87 9.83
C ILE A 192 -3.49 -6.09 8.32
N VAL A 193 -3.86 -5.04 7.59
CA VAL A 193 -4.07 -5.14 6.15
C VAL A 193 -2.75 -5.31 5.40
N ALA A 194 -1.66 -4.66 5.81
CA ALA A 194 -0.32 -4.91 5.25
C ALA A 194 0.11 -6.37 5.43
N ALA A 195 -0.12 -6.95 6.62
CA ALA A 195 0.17 -8.35 6.87
C ALA A 195 -0.72 -9.28 6.02
N ALA A 196 -2.02 -8.97 5.93
CA ALA A 196 -2.97 -9.74 5.15
C ALA A 196 -2.62 -9.72 3.65
N THR A 197 -2.20 -8.58 3.09
CA THR A 197 -1.77 -8.50 1.69
C THR A 197 -0.42 -9.18 1.48
N ALA A 198 0.54 -8.99 2.40
CA ALA A 198 1.85 -9.64 2.33
C ALA A 198 1.79 -11.17 2.36
N VAL A 199 0.71 -11.76 2.87
CA VAL A 199 0.46 -13.21 2.84
C VAL A 199 -0.49 -13.60 1.71
N GLY A 200 -1.65 -12.94 1.62
CA GLY A 200 -2.69 -13.29 0.67
C GLY A 200 -2.30 -13.06 -0.79
N GLY A 201 -1.57 -11.99 -1.08
CA GLY A 201 -1.06 -11.70 -2.43
C GLY A 201 -0.18 -12.82 -2.97
N PRO A 202 0.93 -13.18 -2.30
CA PRO A 202 1.78 -14.29 -2.72
C PRO A 202 1.04 -15.63 -2.79
N LEU A 203 0.09 -15.92 -1.90
CA LEU A 203 -0.71 -17.15 -1.97
C LEU A 203 -1.58 -17.19 -3.24
N ILE A 204 -2.18 -16.07 -3.63
CA ILE A 204 -2.90 -15.97 -4.89
C ILE A 204 -1.94 -16.21 -6.06
N GLU A 205 -0.78 -15.54 -6.06
CA GLU A 205 0.23 -15.72 -7.13
C GLU A 205 0.70 -17.16 -7.26
N ILE A 206 0.98 -17.85 -6.14
CA ILE A 206 1.33 -19.27 -6.12
C ILE A 206 0.26 -20.11 -6.81
N GLY A 207 -1.03 -19.81 -6.57
CA GLY A 207 -2.15 -20.46 -7.26
C GLY A 207 -2.21 -20.14 -8.76
N LEU A 208 -1.97 -18.88 -9.15
CA LEU A 208 -1.96 -18.47 -10.56
C LEU A 208 -0.80 -19.08 -11.36
N VAL A 209 0.39 -19.19 -10.75
CA VAL A 209 1.60 -19.75 -11.39
C VAL A 209 1.55 -21.27 -11.42
N ASN A 210 1.28 -21.92 -10.29
CA ASN A 210 1.38 -23.39 -10.19
C ASN A 210 0.07 -24.13 -10.50
N GLY A 211 -1.08 -23.48 -10.30
CA GLY A 211 -2.39 -24.09 -10.53
C GLY A 211 -2.98 -23.75 -11.89
N LEU A 212 -2.97 -22.46 -12.25
CA LEU A 212 -3.56 -21.99 -13.51
C LEU A 212 -2.53 -21.78 -14.63
N HIS A 213 -1.24 -21.82 -14.32
CA HIS A 213 -0.13 -21.63 -15.26
C HIS A 213 -0.27 -20.37 -16.14
N LEU A 214 -0.75 -19.27 -15.56
CA LEU A 214 -1.03 -18.04 -16.33
C LEU A 214 0.21 -17.21 -16.65
N TYR A 215 1.24 -17.33 -15.82
CA TYR A 215 2.52 -16.67 -15.95
C TYR A 215 3.59 -17.39 -15.14
N THR A 216 4.85 -17.00 -15.31
CA THR A 216 5.99 -17.53 -14.55
C THR A 216 6.88 -16.40 -14.06
N TYR A 217 7.54 -16.60 -12.92
CA TYR A 217 8.64 -15.75 -12.48
C TYR A 217 9.95 -16.24 -13.11
N THR A 218 10.78 -15.31 -13.54
CA THR A 218 12.09 -15.62 -14.13
C THR A 218 13.04 -16.21 -13.10
N ASP A 219 13.09 -15.60 -11.90
CA ASP A 219 13.98 -15.99 -10.80
C ASP A 219 13.16 -16.36 -9.55
N ALA A 220 12.30 -17.37 -9.67
CA ALA A 220 11.51 -17.88 -8.54
C ALA A 220 12.38 -18.63 -7.52
N ASP A 221 12.21 -18.31 -6.24
CA ASP A 221 12.94 -18.92 -5.11
C ASP A 221 12.02 -19.35 -3.95
N PHE A 222 10.70 -19.16 -4.09
CA PHE A 222 9.71 -19.55 -3.10
C PHE A 222 8.40 -20.03 -3.76
N PHE A 223 8.18 -21.35 -3.82
CA PHE A 223 6.95 -21.96 -4.37
C PHE A 223 6.51 -21.42 -5.74
N GLY A 224 7.45 -21.16 -6.66
CA GLY A 224 7.16 -20.66 -8.01
C GLY A 224 6.98 -19.14 -8.10
N VAL A 225 7.14 -18.41 -6.99
CA VAL A 225 7.16 -16.94 -6.96
C VAL A 225 8.47 -16.42 -6.37
N ALA A 226 8.70 -15.12 -6.46
CA ALA A 226 9.83 -14.47 -5.80
C ALA A 226 9.55 -14.24 -4.30
N SER A 227 10.46 -14.67 -3.44
CA SER A 227 10.38 -14.63 -1.97
C SER A 227 10.28 -13.21 -1.41
N TRP A 228 10.70 -12.21 -2.18
CA TRP A 228 10.66 -10.79 -1.81
C TRP A 228 9.32 -10.11 -2.15
N ILE A 229 8.43 -10.76 -2.92
CA ILE A 229 7.11 -10.22 -3.28
C ILE A 229 6.18 -9.92 -2.08
N PRO A 230 6.25 -10.61 -0.92
CA PRO A 230 5.45 -10.26 0.26
C PRO A 230 5.61 -8.79 0.68
N TRP A 231 6.82 -8.24 0.58
CA TRP A 231 7.10 -6.86 0.98
C TRP A 231 6.42 -5.84 0.05
N VAL A 232 6.32 -6.16 -1.24
CA VAL A 232 5.63 -5.32 -2.23
C VAL A 232 4.14 -5.27 -1.93
N TYR A 233 3.52 -6.43 -1.70
CA TYR A 233 2.11 -6.49 -1.31
C TYR A 233 1.84 -5.81 0.03
N GLY A 234 2.72 -5.99 1.01
CA GLY A 234 2.60 -5.36 2.33
C GLY A 234 2.66 -3.84 2.24
N CYS A 235 3.46 -3.28 1.32
CA CYS A 235 3.50 -1.85 1.07
C CYS A 235 2.23 -1.34 0.37
N GLY A 236 1.61 -2.16 -0.48
CA GLY A 236 0.36 -1.84 -1.16
C GLY A 236 -0.83 -1.66 -0.21
N GLY A 237 -0.88 -2.46 0.87
CA GLY A 237 -1.94 -2.41 1.90
C GLY A 237 -2.24 -0.99 2.42
N PRO A 238 -1.28 -0.29 3.06
CA PRO A 238 -1.48 1.05 3.59
C PRO A 238 -1.64 2.13 2.53
N ALA A 239 -1.04 1.99 1.35
CA ALA A 239 -1.21 2.95 0.26
C ALA A 239 -2.65 2.91 -0.30
N VAL A 240 -3.14 1.72 -0.65
CA VAL A 240 -4.49 1.50 -1.19
C VAL A 240 -5.56 1.68 -0.13
N GLY A 241 -5.32 1.28 1.12
CA GLY A 241 -6.24 1.49 2.23
C GLY A 241 -6.52 2.97 2.52
N ASN A 242 -5.49 3.82 2.47
CA ASN A 242 -5.66 5.27 2.61
C ASN A 242 -6.42 5.89 1.43
N LEU A 243 -6.36 5.30 0.24
CA LEU A 243 -7.17 5.72 -0.90
C LEU A 243 -8.67 5.47 -0.63
N SER A 244 -9.03 4.34 -0.04
CA SER A 244 -10.41 4.05 0.39
C SER A 244 -10.91 5.04 1.45
N ARG A 245 -10.08 5.37 2.45
CA ARG A 245 -10.39 6.42 3.43
C ARG A 245 -10.66 7.77 2.77
N LEU A 246 -9.87 8.13 1.75
CA LEU A 246 -10.09 9.35 0.98
C LEU A 246 -11.42 9.33 0.22
N TYR A 247 -11.74 8.24 -0.47
CA TYR A 247 -13.04 8.10 -1.16
C TYR A 247 -14.20 8.22 -0.19
N SER A 248 -14.12 7.53 0.94
CA SER A 248 -15.13 7.62 1.99
C SER A 248 -15.35 9.05 2.48
N ARG A 249 -14.26 9.83 2.65
CA ARG A 249 -14.33 11.26 3.02
C ARG A 249 -14.96 12.12 1.94
N VAL A 250 -14.44 12.11 0.72
CA VAL A 250 -14.87 13.05 -0.34
C VAL A 250 -16.30 12.75 -0.81
N LEU A 251 -16.68 11.48 -0.90
CA LEU A 251 -18.05 11.08 -1.27
C LEU A 251 -19.06 11.26 -0.13
N SER A 252 -18.60 11.60 1.08
CA SER A 252 -19.48 12.05 2.18
C SER A 252 -19.84 13.54 2.08
N GLN A 253 -18.96 14.36 1.49
CA GLN A 253 -19.13 15.82 1.43
C GLN A 253 -20.14 16.26 0.36
N ASP A 254 -20.45 15.37 -0.59
CA ASP A 254 -21.37 15.58 -1.72
C ASP A 254 -22.83 15.84 -1.32
N LYS A 255 -23.19 15.68 -0.03
CA LYS A 255 -24.55 15.95 0.48
C LYS A 255 -24.73 17.32 1.14
N GLY A 256 -23.68 18.12 1.28
CA GLY A 256 -23.72 19.40 2.01
C GLY A 256 -23.77 20.68 1.15
N GLY A 257 -23.94 20.55 -0.17
CA GLY A 257 -23.83 21.64 -1.14
C GLY A 257 -25.13 22.00 -1.88
N HIS A 258 -26.29 21.81 -1.24
CA HIS A 258 -27.58 22.30 -1.72
C HIS A 258 -28.21 23.21 -0.68
#